data_AF-A0A2S9FML9-F1
#
_entry.id   AF-A0A2S9FML9-F1
#
_cell.length_a   1.000
_cell.length_b   1.000
_cell.length_c   1.000
_cell.angle_alpha   90.00
_cell.angle_beta   90.00
_cell.angle_gamma   90.00
#
_symmetry.space_group_name_H-M   'P 1'
#
loop_
_entity.id
_entity.type
_entity.pdbx_description
1 polymer ?
#
loop_
_entity_poly.entity_id
_entity_poly.type
_entity_poly.pdbx_seq_one_letter_code
_entity_poly.pdbx_strand_id
1 'polypeptide(L)'
;TAETAREAAALVRTEYIQEPHDAELTADHPGLYTPESVNPSYPPDSDEGDVETALSTAEFTVDQTYTTPIEHNNPMEPHACIAQWTTEDGDASVTMYDSTQGVHVVRKTLAPIFGIEPERLRVIAPHVGGGFGSKGAP
;
A
#
# COMPACT_ATOMS: atom_id res chain seq x y z
N THR A 1 -18.10 -22.47 6.34
CA THR A 1 -17.76 -21.51 7.42
C THR A 1 -16.32 -21.06 7.24
N ALA A 2 -15.75 -20.27 8.16
CA ALA A 2 -14.34 -19.89 8.11
C ALA A 2 -13.41 -21.11 8.23
N GLU A 3 -13.80 -22.13 8.99
CA GLU A 3 -13.06 -23.39 9.17
C GLU A 3 -13.02 -24.18 7.85
N THR A 4 -14.17 -24.32 7.17
CA THR A 4 -14.23 -25.00 5.86
C THR A 4 -13.36 -24.29 4.81
N ALA A 5 -13.37 -22.95 4.80
CA ALA A 5 -12.58 -22.17 3.86
C ALA A 5 -11.06 -22.34 4.12
N ARG A 6 -10.64 -22.32 5.39
CA ARG A 6 -9.25 -22.57 5.79
C ARG A 6 -8.79 -23.98 5.42
N GLU A 7 -9.64 -24.99 5.64
CA GLU A 7 -9.35 -26.37 5.22
C GLU A 7 -9.21 -26.48 3.70
N ALA A 8 -10.16 -25.93 2.93
CA ALA A 8 -10.10 -25.95 1.48
C ALA A 8 -8.84 -25.24 0.93
N ALA A 9 -8.42 -24.14 1.54
CA ALA A 9 -7.17 -23.44 1.19
C ALA A 9 -5.93 -24.32 1.43
N ALA A 10 -5.88 -25.06 2.54
CA ALA A 10 -4.76 -25.96 2.87
C ALA A 10 -4.62 -27.15 1.90
N LEU A 11 -5.68 -27.48 1.16
CA LEU A 11 -5.67 -28.56 0.17
C LEU A 11 -5.14 -28.13 -1.21
N VAL A 12 -5.01 -26.83 -1.46
CA VAL A 12 -4.44 -26.31 -2.71
C VAL A 12 -2.95 -26.68 -2.76
N ARG A 13 -2.54 -27.39 -3.81
CA ARG A 13 -1.14 -27.76 -4.06
C ARG A 13 -0.54 -26.85 -5.10
N THR A 14 0.64 -26.32 -4.81
CA THR A 14 1.39 -25.45 -5.72
C THR A 14 2.83 -25.93 -5.83
N GLU A 15 3.42 -25.76 -7.01
CA GLU A 15 4.84 -25.99 -7.26
C GLU A 15 5.46 -24.66 -7.66
N TYR A 16 6.66 -24.38 -7.13
CA TYR A 16 7.38 -23.14 -7.38
C TYR A 16 8.80 -23.44 -7.82
N ILE A 17 9.32 -22.61 -8.72
CA ILE A 17 10.75 -22.53 -8.97
C ILE A 17 11.31 -21.56 -7.94
N GLN A 18 12.17 -22.03 -7.05
CA GLN A 18 12.79 -21.19 -6.04
C GLN A 18 14.00 -20.45 -6.63
N GLU A 19 14.02 -19.15 -6.43
CA GLU A 19 15.13 -18.27 -6.81
C GLU A 19 15.77 -17.66 -5.55
N PRO A 20 17.04 -17.21 -5.62
CA PRO A 20 17.63 -16.40 -4.56
C PRO A 20 16.79 -15.13 -4.29
N HIS A 21 16.71 -14.71 -3.03
CA HIS A 21 16.03 -13.47 -2.64
C HIS A 21 17.04 -12.40 -2.23
N ASP A 22 16.69 -11.16 -2.48
CA ASP A 22 17.36 -9.98 -1.94
C ASP A 22 16.31 -9.10 -1.27
N ALA A 23 16.42 -8.94 0.05
CA ALA A 23 15.44 -8.25 0.88
C ALA A 23 16.09 -7.24 1.81
N GLU A 24 17.40 -7.02 1.69
CA GLU A 24 18.16 -6.09 2.51
C GLU A 24 18.38 -4.79 1.73
N LEU A 25 17.96 -3.67 2.32
CA LEU A 25 18.24 -2.35 1.76
C LEU A 25 19.60 -1.88 2.26
N THR A 26 20.58 -1.78 1.35
CA THR A 26 21.91 -1.22 1.65
C THR A 26 22.26 -0.07 0.70
N ALA A 27 23.12 0.84 1.15
CA ALA A 27 23.55 2.01 0.38
C ALA A 27 24.48 1.68 -0.80
N ASP A 28 24.96 0.44 -0.88
CA ASP A 28 25.82 -0.11 -1.91
C ASP A 28 25.14 -1.22 -2.74
N HIS A 29 23.81 -1.40 -2.57
CA HIS A 29 23.06 -2.45 -3.25
C HIS A 29 23.15 -2.31 -4.78
N PRO A 30 23.43 -3.39 -5.54
CA PRO A 30 23.71 -3.31 -6.98
C PRO A 30 22.51 -2.86 -7.82
N GLY A 31 21.29 -2.99 -7.29
CA GLY A 31 20.05 -2.54 -7.91
C GLY A 31 19.62 -1.11 -7.55
N LEU A 32 20.48 -0.30 -6.93
CA LEU A 32 20.16 1.10 -6.62
C LEU A 32 19.88 1.90 -7.90
N TYR A 33 18.83 2.73 -7.84
CA TYR A 33 18.46 3.63 -8.92
C TYR A 33 17.85 4.90 -8.34
N THR A 34 17.99 6.00 -9.08
CA THR A 34 17.27 7.24 -8.79
C THR A 34 15.85 7.12 -9.36
N PRO A 35 14.79 7.18 -8.54
CA PRO A 35 13.42 7.10 -9.05
C PRO A 35 13.08 8.37 -9.84
N GLU A 36 12.16 8.25 -10.82
CA GLU A 36 11.70 9.42 -11.60
C GLU A 36 11.03 10.48 -10.73
N SER A 37 10.33 10.05 -9.67
CA SER A 37 9.74 10.92 -8.66
C SER A 37 9.56 10.18 -7.33
N VAL A 38 9.45 10.94 -6.24
CA VAL A 38 9.15 10.43 -4.89
C VAL A 38 7.76 10.90 -4.44
N ASN A 39 7.14 10.16 -3.52
CA ASN A 39 5.78 10.42 -3.03
C ASN A 39 5.63 11.87 -2.49
N PRO A 40 4.61 12.65 -2.89
CA PRO A 40 3.51 12.33 -3.80
C PRO A 40 3.72 12.65 -5.28
N SER A 41 4.83 13.29 -5.67
CA SER A 41 5.36 13.46 -7.05
C SER A 41 6.49 14.51 -7.05
N TYR A 42 7.38 14.47 -6.06
CA TYR A 42 8.53 15.39 -6.00
C TYR A 42 9.70 14.84 -6.83
N PRO A 43 10.62 15.70 -7.30
CA PRO A 43 11.91 15.26 -7.81
C PRO A 43 12.66 14.42 -6.75
N PRO A 44 13.49 13.45 -7.16
CA PRO A 44 14.26 12.62 -6.25
C PRO A 44 15.31 13.41 -5.47
N ASP A 45 15.84 14.49 -6.08
CA ASP A 45 16.82 15.39 -5.48
C ASP A 45 16.23 16.80 -5.33
N SER A 46 16.61 17.48 -4.26
CA SER A 46 16.25 18.88 -4.02
C SER A 46 17.46 19.65 -3.52
N ASP A 47 17.59 20.90 -3.94
CA ASP A 47 18.60 21.83 -3.47
C ASP A 47 17.96 23.21 -3.22
N GLU A 48 18.43 23.91 -2.19
CA GLU A 48 17.95 25.22 -1.81
C GLU A 48 19.10 26.10 -1.31
N GLY A 49 19.53 27.03 -2.16
CA GLY A 49 20.61 27.99 -1.84
C GLY A 49 21.96 27.58 -2.40
N ASP A 50 23.03 27.94 -1.68
CA ASP A 50 24.43 27.56 -1.99
C ASP A 50 24.94 26.70 -0.83
N VAL A 51 24.62 25.41 -0.89
CA VAL A 51 24.88 24.44 0.18
C VAL A 51 26.38 24.23 0.36
N GLU A 52 27.15 24.17 -0.71
CA GLU A 52 28.60 23.97 -0.69
C GLU A 52 29.32 25.11 0.03
N THR A 53 28.96 26.37 -0.25
CA THR A 53 29.55 27.53 0.43
C THR A 53 29.15 27.54 1.90
N ALA A 54 27.89 27.24 2.22
CA ALA A 54 27.42 27.18 3.59
C ALA A 54 28.17 26.11 4.41
N LEU A 55 28.34 24.91 3.85
CA LEU A 55 29.06 23.81 4.52
C LEU A 55 30.56 24.10 4.67
N SER A 56 31.20 24.72 3.68
CA SER A 56 32.65 25.00 3.72
C SER A 56 33.05 26.15 4.64
N THR A 57 32.12 27.06 4.96
CA THR A 57 32.37 28.24 5.81
C THR A 57 31.83 28.11 7.24
N ALA A 58 31.06 27.06 7.52
CA ALA A 58 30.50 26.80 8.85
C ALA A 58 31.59 26.60 9.90
N GLU A 59 31.37 27.16 11.10
CA GLU A 59 32.28 26.96 12.25
C GLU A 59 32.32 25.49 12.69
N PHE A 60 31.20 24.78 12.54
CA PHE A 60 31.06 23.36 12.85
C PHE A 60 30.17 22.66 11.83
N THR A 61 30.51 21.40 11.50
CA THR A 61 29.71 20.53 10.64
C THR A 61 29.43 19.19 11.33
N VAL A 62 28.30 18.57 10.98
CA VAL A 62 27.92 17.23 11.46
C VAL A 62 27.56 16.38 10.25
N ASP A 63 28.27 15.27 10.10
CA ASP A 63 28.01 14.24 9.10
C ASP A 63 27.76 12.92 9.83
N GLN A 64 26.53 12.40 9.73
CA GLN A 64 26.07 11.21 10.45
C GLN A 64 25.07 10.44 9.60
N THR A 65 25.14 9.12 9.65
CA THR A 65 24.16 8.21 9.03
C THR A 65 23.16 7.74 10.08
N TYR A 66 21.87 7.84 9.75
CA TYR A 66 20.77 7.38 10.59
C TYR A 66 19.97 6.30 9.88
N THR A 67 19.42 5.38 10.65
CA THR A 67 18.55 4.30 10.16
C THR A 67 17.36 4.16 11.10
N THR A 68 16.20 3.79 10.54
CA THR A 68 15.01 3.40 11.30
C THR A 68 14.66 1.95 10.99
N PRO A 69 14.16 1.17 11.96
CA PRO A 69 13.68 -0.18 11.69
C PRO A 69 12.42 -0.15 10.82
N ILE A 70 12.03 -1.32 10.30
CA ILE A 70 10.72 -1.51 9.68
C ILE A 70 9.64 -1.39 10.77
N GLU A 71 8.65 -0.55 10.50
CA GLU A 71 7.51 -0.31 11.39
C GLU A 71 6.21 -0.77 10.73
N HIS A 72 5.23 -1.15 11.55
CA HIS A 72 3.91 -1.55 11.07
C HIS A 72 2.81 -0.80 11.83
N ASN A 73 1.76 -0.40 11.10
CA ASN A 73 0.70 0.47 11.60
C ASN A 73 -0.11 -0.12 12.77
N ASN A 74 -0.15 -1.44 12.87
CA ASN A 74 -0.79 -2.22 13.94
C ASN A 74 -2.17 -1.68 14.41
N PRO A 75 -3.13 -1.44 13.50
CA PRO A 75 -4.48 -1.13 13.91
C PRO A 75 -5.07 -2.31 14.70
N MET A 76 -5.81 -2.00 15.77
CA MET A 76 -6.45 -3.03 16.60
C MET A 76 -7.52 -3.82 15.82
N GLU A 77 -8.14 -3.20 14.81
CA GLU A 77 -8.98 -3.89 13.84
C GLU A 77 -8.15 -4.38 12.64
N PRO A 78 -8.11 -5.69 12.36
CA PRO A 78 -7.50 -6.24 11.14
C PRO A 78 -8.13 -5.68 9.86
N HIS A 79 -7.48 -5.92 8.71
CA HIS A 79 -8.13 -5.72 7.42
C HIS A 79 -9.27 -6.73 7.25
N ALA A 80 -10.45 -6.22 6.90
CA ALA A 80 -11.64 -7.03 6.69
C ALA A 80 -12.57 -6.35 5.68
N CYS A 81 -13.18 -7.15 4.81
CA CYS A 81 -14.22 -6.69 3.90
C CYS A 81 -15.32 -7.74 3.74
N ILE A 82 -16.52 -7.27 3.42
CA ILE A 82 -17.65 -8.09 3.01
C ILE A 82 -18.16 -7.52 1.68
N ALA A 83 -18.07 -8.31 0.62
CA ALA A 83 -18.63 -7.97 -0.68
C ALA A 83 -19.94 -8.73 -0.91
N GLN A 84 -21.03 -8.00 -1.07
CA GLN A 84 -22.32 -8.54 -1.46
C GLN A 84 -22.54 -8.26 -2.95
N TRP A 85 -22.54 -9.33 -3.73
CA TRP A 85 -22.81 -9.29 -5.16
C TRP A 85 -24.31 -9.43 -5.43
N THR A 86 -24.84 -8.60 -6.32
CA THR A 86 -26.20 -8.64 -6.83
C THR A 86 -26.20 -8.54 -8.35
N THR A 87 -27.36 -8.77 -8.96
CA THR A 87 -27.59 -8.52 -10.38
C THR A 87 -28.67 -7.46 -10.50
N GLU A 88 -28.35 -6.35 -11.18
CA GLU A 88 -29.24 -5.22 -11.41
C GLU A 88 -29.24 -4.91 -12.90
N ASP A 89 -30.42 -4.93 -13.52
CA ASP A 89 -30.61 -4.70 -14.96
C ASP A 89 -29.81 -5.65 -15.88
N GLY A 90 -29.51 -6.86 -15.37
CA GLY A 90 -28.76 -7.88 -16.11
C GLY A 90 -27.25 -7.84 -15.91
N ASP A 91 -26.72 -6.84 -15.21
CA ASP A 91 -25.29 -6.71 -14.92
C ASP A 91 -24.99 -6.91 -13.44
N ALA A 92 -23.73 -7.20 -13.12
CA ALA A 92 -23.27 -7.34 -11.73
C ALA A 92 -23.19 -5.97 -11.02
N SER A 93 -23.71 -5.91 -9.80
CA SER A 93 -23.53 -4.81 -8.86
C SER A 93 -22.94 -5.31 -7.54
N VAL A 94 -22.18 -4.47 -6.84
CA VAL A 94 -21.49 -4.84 -5.60
C VAL A 94 -21.71 -3.79 -4.53
N THR A 95 -22.22 -4.22 -3.37
CA THR A 95 -22.11 -3.45 -2.13
C THR A 95 -20.99 -4.04 -1.29
N MET A 96 -19.96 -3.24 -1.02
CA MET A 96 -18.80 -3.63 -0.24
C MET A 96 -18.79 -2.87 1.08
N TYR A 97 -18.77 -3.62 2.19
CA TYR A 97 -18.46 -3.10 3.51
C TYR A 97 -16.98 -3.32 3.76
N ASP A 98 -16.22 -2.26 3.94
CA ASP A 98 -14.76 -2.33 3.98
C ASP A 98 -14.21 -1.53 5.16
N SER A 99 -13.16 -2.06 5.78
CA SER A 99 -12.37 -1.33 6.78
C SER A 99 -11.33 -0.48 6.04
N THR A 100 -11.77 0.68 5.56
CA THR A 100 -10.96 1.57 4.71
C THR A 100 -11.03 3.04 5.13
N GLN A 101 -9.93 3.76 4.95
CA GLN A 101 -9.83 5.22 5.07
C GLN A 101 -10.23 5.94 3.76
N GLY A 102 -10.44 5.20 2.66
CA GLY A 102 -10.54 5.76 1.32
C GLY A 102 -11.61 5.11 0.44
N VAL A 103 -12.89 5.19 0.80
CA VAL A 103 -14.01 4.55 0.04
C VAL A 103 -14.03 4.90 -1.47
N HIS A 104 -13.68 6.13 -1.83
CA HIS A 104 -13.63 6.56 -3.22
C HIS A 104 -12.42 5.98 -3.96
N VAL A 105 -11.28 5.87 -3.27
CA VAL A 105 -10.06 5.23 -3.81
C VAL A 105 -10.33 3.75 -4.03
N VAL A 106 -10.93 3.06 -3.06
CA VAL A 106 -11.36 1.66 -3.18
C VAL A 106 -12.26 1.47 -4.39
N ARG A 107 -13.32 2.29 -4.53
CA ARG A 107 -14.24 2.21 -5.67
C ARG A 107 -13.52 2.42 -7.01
N LYS A 108 -12.68 3.45 -7.10
CA LYS A 108 -11.92 3.78 -8.32
C LYS A 108 -10.97 2.65 -8.73
N THR A 109 -10.33 2.01 -7.77
CA THR A 109 -9.36 0.93 -8.04
C THR A 109 -10.05 -0.39 -8.35
N LEU A 110 -11.09 -0.78 -7.60
CA LEU A 110 -11.68 -2.12 -7.70
C LEU A 110 -12.73 -2.27 -8.81
N ALA A 111 -13.48 -1.22 -9.14
CA ALA A 111 -14.49 -1.30 -10.22
C ALA A 111 -13.93 -1.83 -11.56
N PRO A 112 -12.81 -1.29 -12.10
CA PRO A 112 -12.24 -1.83 -13.35
C PRO A 112 -11.69 -3.25 -13.19
N ILE A 113 -11.17 -3.63 -12.02
CA ILE A 113 -10.69 -5.00 -11.75
C ILE A 113 -11.85 -6.00 -11.80
N PHE A 114 -13.01 -5.62 -11.28
CA PHE A 114 -14.23 -6.42 -11.35
C PHE A 114 -14.93 -6.37 -12.70
N GLY A 115 -14.50 -5.48 -13.61
CA GLY A 115 -15.14 -5.29 -14.91
C GLY A 115 -16.55 -4.69 -14.81
N ILE A 116 -16.82 -3.86 -13.79
CA ILE A 116 -18.10 -3.16 -13.60
C ILE A 116 -17.90 -1.64 -13.63
N GLU A 117 -18.95 -0.92 -14.01
CA GLU A 117 -18.95 0.53 -13.93
C GLU A 117 -18.82 1.01 -12.47
N PRO A 118 -18.13 2.12 -12.17
CA PRO A 118 -17.95 2.62 -10.81
C PRO A 118 -19.27 2.83 -10.05
N GLU A 119 -20.34 3.21 -10.75
CA GLU A 119 -21.67 3.43 -10.17
C GLU A 119 -22.29 2.13 -9.64
N ARG A 120 -21.86 0.98 -10.16
CA ARG A 120 -22.28 -0.35 -9.72
C ARG A 120 -21.47 -0.89 -8.53
N LEU A 121 -20.45 -0.16 -8.06
CA LEU A 121 -19.70 -0.47 -6.85
C LEU A 121 -19.95 0.57 -5.76
N ARG A 122 -20.70 0.15 -4.73
CA ARG A 122 -20.92 0.95 -3.51
C ARG A 122 -20.00 0.48 -2.40
N VAL A 123 -19.10 1.35 -1.92
CA VAL A 123 -18.21 1.06 -0.77
C VAL A 123 -18.71 1.79 0.48
N ILE A 124 -18.77 1.08 1.61
CA ILE A 124 -19.35 1.54 2.88
C ILE A 124 -18.35 1.28 4.02
N ALA A 125 -17.94 2.34 4.73
CA ALA A 125 -17.00 2.27 5.86
C ALA A 125 -17.43 3.20 7.01
N PRO A 126 -18.48 2.85 7.79
CA PRO A 126 -19.04 3.72 8.82
C PRO A 126 -18.16 3.80 10.08
N HIS A 127 -17.44 2.71 10.39
CA HIS A 127 -16.54 2.59 11.53
C HIS A 127 -15.26 1.91 11.07
N VAL A 128 -14.11 2.43 11.49
CA VAL A 128 -12.77 1.90 11.17
C VAL A 128 -11.95 1.89 12.45
N GLY A 129 -11.56 0.72 12.92
CA GLY A 129 -10.80 0.49 14.17
C GLY A 129 -9.30 0.76 14.02
N GLY A 130 -8.96 1.91 13.45
CA GLY A 130 -7.59 2.32 13.17
C GLY A 130 -7.10 1.89 11.79
N GLY A 131 -6.12 2.64 11.27
CA GLY A 131 -5.44 2.36 10.00
C GLY A 131 -4.05 2.97 9.95
N PHE A 132 -3.89 4.21 10.43
CA PHE A 132 -2.59 4.90 10.52
C PHE A 132 -1.82 4.97 9.19
N GLY A 133 -2.53 4.89 8.06
CA GLY A 133 -1.94 4.84 6.72
C GLY A 133 -2.13 3.50 6.01
N SER A 134 -2.24 2.38 6.72
CA SER A 134 -2.34 1.04 6.10
C SER A 134 -3.64 0.79 5.35
N LYS A 135 -4.69 1.58 5.63
CA LYS A 135 -6.04 1.44 5.05
C LYS A 135 -6.37 2.58 4.09
N GLY A 136 -5.37 3.29 3.55
CA GLY A 136 -5.55 4.42 2.64
C GLY A 136 -5.95 4.04 1.20
N ALA A 137 -5.59 2.84 0.76
CA ALA A 137 -5.87 2.28 -0.56
C ALA A 137 -6.22 0.77 -0.41
N PRO A 138 -6.98 0.18 -1.35
CA PRO A 138 -7.26 -1.26 -1.37
C PRO A 138 -6.03 -2.10 -1.74
#